data_AF-A0A7C4HC57-F1
#
_entry.id   AF-A0A7C4HC57-F1
#
_cell.length_a   1.000
_cell.length_b   1.000
_cell.length_c   1.000
_cell.angle_alpha   90.00
_cell.angle_beta   90.00
_cell.angle_gamma   90.00
#
_symmetry.space_group_name_H-M   'P 1'
#
loop_
_entity.id
_entity.type
_entity.pdbx_description
1 polymer ?
#
loop_
_entity_poly.entity_id
_entity_poly.type
_entity_poly.pdbx_seq_one_letter_code
_entity_poly.pdbx_strand_id
1 'polypeptide(L)'
;MVTIKPAEYFRLPNLGGLSPGKSADMVIVDDLRSFRARVVLIDGKIVAKDGKYLGADAGNFMKTALGSVNFGPLCLKDLRIKHPSISDGKVTVRVIGLIRGQIITEEIRCEMNVINGEVNPDPDRDILKICVIERHKASGRIGKGFVKGFGFKSGAIASTVAHDSHNIIAVGVNDHDIYRAILRLREINGGFVIVNGGKIIEELPLPIAGLMAALEADEISEKTNSFETAAAQLGCGIKNPFIVLSFLSLPVIPKLKITDFGLIDAEKLEVVSLFID
;
A
#
# COMPACT_ATOMS: atom_id res chain seq x y z
N MET A 1 -15.52 -16.63 22.11
CA MET A 1 -15.65 -15.38 21.31
C MET A 1 -15.59 -15.62 19.80
N VAL A 2 -15.00 -16.72 19.30
CA VAL A 2 -14.77 -16.95 17.86
C VAL A 2 -15.71 -17.97 17.20
N THR A 3 -16.73 -18.45 17.92
CA THR A 3 -17.73 -19.42 17.41
C THR A 3 -19.16 -18.92 17.65
N ILE A 4 -19.71 -19.10 18.86
CA ILE A 4 -21.11 -18.80 19.18
C ILE A 4 -21.42 -17.30 19.07
N LYS A 5 -20.49 -16.43 19.46
CA LYS A 5 -20.70 -14.97 19.43
C LYS A 5 -20.82 -14.42 18.00
N PRO A 6 -19.93 -14.74 17.05
CA PRO A 6 -20.13 -14.41 15.64
C PRO A 6 -21.44 -15.00 15.09
N ALA A 7 -21.75 -16.26 15.41
CA ALA A 7 -22.99 -16.88 14.93
C ALA A 7 -24.26 -16.16 15.43
N GLU A 8 -24.30 -15.76 16.71
CA GLU A 8 -25.36 -14.94 17.27
C GLU A 8 -25.45 -13.56 16.59
N TYR A 9 -24.31 -12.87 16.47
CA TYR A 9 -24.23 -11.53 15.90
C TYR A 9 -24.72 -11.48 14.45
N PHE A 10 -24.26 -12.43 13.62
CA PHE A 10 -24.65 -12.53 12.22
C PHE A 10 -25.96 -13.29 11.98
N ARG A 11 -26.65 -13.73 13.04
CA ARG A 11 -27.91 -14.49 12.97
C ARG A 11 -27.79 -15.76 12.10
N LEU A 12 -26.74 -16.53 12.36
CA LEU A 12 -26.46 -17.82 11.72
C LEU A 12 -26.80 -18.96 12.71
N PRO A 13 -28.10 -19.30 12.89
CA PRO A 13 -28.56 -20.16 13.99
C PRO A 13 -27.96 -21.57 13.95
N ASN A 14 -27.60 -22.04 12.75
CA ASN A 14 -27.06 -23.38 12.54
C ASN A 14 -25.56 -23.47 12.82
N LEU A 15 -24.86 -22.36 13.08
CA LEU A 15 -23.39 -22.34 13.27
C LEU A 15 -22.99 -22.05 14.73
N GLY A 16 -21.69 -22.12 14.98
CA GLY A 16 -21.03 -21.57 16.17
C GLY A 16 -21.13 -22.40 17.45
N GLY A 17 -21.72 -23.60 17.42
CA GLY A 17 -21.81 -24.47 18.60
C GLY A 17 -21.95 -25.95 18.22
N LEU A 18 -21.66 -26.82 19.17
CA LEU A 18 -21.81 -28.28 19.03
C LEU A 18 -23.09 -28.72 19.71
N SER A 19 -24.16 -28.87 18.94
CA SER A 19 -25.45 -29.38 19.42
C SER A 19 -26.25 -30.01 18.27
N PRO A 20 -27.16 -30.95 18.56
CA PRO A 20 -28.11 -31.44 17.55
C PRO A 20 -28.82 -30.29 16.83
N GLY A 21 -28.97 -30.41 15.51
CA GLY A 21 -29.59 -29.40 14.65
C GLY A 21 -28.65 -28.30 14.12
N LYS A 22 -27.39 -28.26 14.56
CA LYS A 22 -26.36 -27.37 13.98
C LYS A 22 -25.53 -28.07 12.91
N SER A 23 -24.89 -27.29 12.04
CA SER A 23 -23.90 -27.79 11.07
C SER A 23 -22.73 -28.43 11.81
N ALA A 24 -22.22 -29.52 11.25
CA ALA A 24 -21.08 -30.26 11.77
C ALA A 24 -19.75 -29.62 11.35
N ASP A 25 -19.61 -28.32 11.65
CA ASP A 25 -18.42 -27.51 11.42
C ASP A 25 -17.55 -27.54 12.68
N MET A 26 -16.41 -28.22 12.61
CA MET A 26 -15.62 -28.57 13.78
C MET A 26 -14.13 -28.48 13.50
N VAL A 27 -13.37 -28.05 14.51
CA VAL A 27 -11.91 -28.14 14.52
C VAL A 27 -11.50 -28.98 15.72
N ILE A 28 -10.90 -30.14 15.45
CA ILE A 28 -10.29 -30.98 16.46
C ILE A 28 -8.83 -30.52 16.59
N VAL A 29 -8.45 -30.07 17.78
CA VAL A 29 -7.09 -29.56 18.07
C VAL A 29 -6.34 -30.52 19.00
N ASP A 30 -5.00 -30.48 18.95
CA ASP A 30 -4.14 -31.27 19.84
C ASP A 30 -4.35 -30.89 21.32
N ASP A 31 -4.36 -29.59 21.60
CA ASP A 31 -4.63 -29.01 22.92
C ASP A 31 -5.06 -27.54 22.81
N LEU A 32 -5.56 -26.96 23.92
CA LEU A 32 -6.06 -25.58 23.94
C LEU A 32 -4.97 -24.50 24.04
N ARG A 33 -3.70 -24.87 24.23
CA ARG A 33 -2.56 -23.94 24.28
C ARG A 33 -1.91 -23.79 22.90
N SER A 34 -1.55 -24.91 22.25
CA SER A 34 -0.97 -24.89 20.90
C SER A 34 -2.03 -24.60 19.83
N PHE A 35 -3.27 -25.05 20.09
CA PHE A 35 -4.41 -24.93 19.19
C PHE A 35 -4.15 -25.45 17.77
N ARG A 36 -3.21 -26.40 17.63
CA ARG A 36 -2.87 -27.01 16.34
C ARG A 36 -4.03 -27.86 15.84
N ALA A 37 -4.56 -27.52 14.67
CA ALA A 37 -5.67 -28.24 14.06
C ALA A 37 -5.22 -29.62 13.54
N ARG A 38 -5.74 -30.69 14.14
CA ARG A 38 -5.53 -32.08 13.74
C ARG A 38 -6.54 -32.51 12.69
N VAL A 39 -7.79 -32.12 12.83
CA VAL A 39 -8.86 -32.39 11.85
C VAL A 39 -9.77 -31.18 11.75
N VAL A 40 -10.09 -30.77 10.52
CA VAL A 40 -11.10 -29.74 10.24
C VAL A 40 -12.25 -30.39 9.48
N LEU A 41 -13.47 -30.17 9.97
CA LEU A 41 -14.70 -30.61 9.34
C LEU A 41 -15.55 -29.42 8.91
N ILE A 42 -16.15 -29.52 7.73
CA ILE A 42 -17.21 -28.62 7.24
C ILE A 42 -18.39 -29.49 6.82
N ASP A 43 -19.56 -29.21 7.36
CA ASP A 43 -20.79 -30.00 7.18
C ASP A 43 -20.57 -31.52 7.36
N GLY A 44 -19.76 -31.88 8.37
CA GLY A 44 -19.46 -33.27 8.73
C GLY A 44 -18.45 -33.97 7.82
N LYS A 45 -17.90 -33.29 6.80
CA LYS A 45 -16.85 -33.82 5.92
C LYS A 45 -15.48 -33.34 6.39
N ILE A 46 -14.51 -34.25 6.46
CA ILE A 46 -13.12 -33.90 6.75
C ILE A 46 -12.55 -33.15 5.55
N VAL A 47 -12.22 -31.87 5.73
CA VAL A 47 -11.65 -31.00 4.68
C VAL A 47 -10.17 -30.70 4.89
N ALA A 48 -9.63 -30.91 6.09
CA ALA A 48 -8.21 -30.80 6.37
C ALA A 48 -7.79 -31.78 7.47
N LYS A 49 -6.54 -32.26 7.41
CA LYS A 49 -5.96 -33.16 8.40
C LYS A 49 -4.48 -32.87 8.61
N ASP A 50 -4.05 -32.85 9.87
CA ASP A 50 -2.65 -32.63 10.28
C ASP A 50 -2.02 -31.37 9.64
N GLY A 51 -2.80 -30.29 9.55
CA GLY A 51 -2.40 -29.02 8.93
C GLY A 51 -2.45 -28.98 7.40
N LYS A 52 -2.87 -30.06 6.73
CA LYS A 52 -2.98 -30.11 5.26
C LYS A 52 -4.42 -30.07 4.81
N TYR A 53 -4.72 -29.19 3.86
CA TYR A 53 -6.01 -29.16 3.19
C TYR A 53 -6.17 -30.40 2.30
N LEU A 54 -7.38 -30.97 2.28
CA LEU A 54 -7.73 -32.20 1.58
C LEU A 54 -8.78 -31.98 0.48
N GLY A 55 -9.33 -30.78 0.37
CA GLY A 55 -10.27 -30.43 -0.69
C GLY A 55 -9.57 -30.14 -2.02
N ALA A 56 -10.35 -29.82 -3.04
CA ALA A 56 -9.82 -29.37 -4.32
C ALA A 56 -9.28 -27.94 -4.21
N ASP A 57 -8.22 -27.65 -4.97
CA ASP A 57 -7.70 -26.30 -5.10
C ASP A 57 -8.79 -25.33 -5.55
N ALA A 58 -8.79 -24.13 -4.97
CA ALA A 58 -9.68 -23.07 -5.40
C ALA A 58 -9.37 -22.73 -6.86
N GLY A 59 -10.40 -22.79 -7.71
CA GLY A 59 -10.25 -22.71 -9.16
C GLY A 59 -9.71 -21.38 -9.71
N ASN A 60 -9.66 -21.29 -11.03
CA ASN A 60 -9.13 -20.15 -11.78
C ASN A 60 -9.72 -18.80 -11.34
N PHE A 61 -8.84 -17.80 -11.20
CA PHE A 61 -9.25 -16.41 -11.01
C PHE A 61 -9.97 -15.86 -12.25
N MET A 62 -10.88 -14.91 -12.04
CA MET A 62 -11.55 -14.24 -13.16
C MET A 62 -10.52 -13.45 -13.98
N LYS A 63 -10.48 -13.68 -15.30
CA LYS A 63 -9.60 -12.92 -16.21
C LYS A 63 -9.82 -11.41 -16.14
N THR A 64 -11.04 -10.97 -15.78
CA THR A 64 -11.40 -9.55 -15.59
C THR A 64 -10.66 -8.88 -14.43
N ALA A 65 -10.09 -9.64 -13.49
CA ALA A 65 -9.27 -9.10 -12.42
C ALA A 65 -7.83 -8.81 -12.86
N LEU A 66 -7.40 -9.27 -14.04
CA LEU A 66 -6.05 -9.01 -14.56
C LEU A 66 -6.01 -7.69 -15.33
N GLY A 67 -4.80 -7.11 -15.46
CA GLY A 67 -4.59 -5.91 -16.28
C GLY A 67 -5.23 -4.64 -15.70
N SER A 68 -5.44 -4.58 -14.38
CA SER A 68 -6.07 -3.43 -13.71
C SER A 68 -5.15 -2.21 -13.53
N VAL A 69 -3.90 -2.28 -14.00
CA VAL A 69 -2.95 -1.16 -13.95
C VAL A 69 -3.04 -0.35 -15.24
N ASN A 70 -4.05 0.52 -15.31
CA ASN A 70 -4.43 1.31 -16.48
C ASN A 70 -4.33 2.82 -16.21
N PHE A 71 -3.11 3.35 -16.25
CA PHE A 71 -2.87 4.80 -16.29
C PHE A 71 -2.53 5.24 -17.73
N GLY A 72 -2.76 6.52 -18.07
CA GLY A 72 -2.44 7.06 -19.39
C GLY A 72 -0.93 7.14 -19.68
N PRO A 73 -0.52 7.77 -20.80
CA PRO A 73 0.88 8.13 -21.02
C PRO A 73 1.42 8.93 -19.84
N LEU A 74 2.57 8.53 -19.33
CA LEU A 74 3.26 9.19 -18.21
C LEU A 74 4.71 9.42 -18.63
N CYS A 75 5.22 10.63 -18.40
CA CYS A 75 6.62 10.97 -18.62
C CYS A 75 7.21 11.69 -17.40
N LEU A 76 8.55 11.75 -17.32
CA LEU A 76 9.26 12.29 -16.17
C LEU A 76 8.82 13.70 -15.77
N LYS A 77 8.49 14.57 -16.75
CA LYS A 77 8.05 15.94 -16.48
C LYS A 77 6.72 16.03 -15.71
N ASP A 78 5.90 14.99 -15.77
CA ASP A 78 4.59 14.97 -15.10
C ASP A 78 4.76 14.84 -13.58
N LEU A 79 5.87 14.25 -13.11
CA LEU A 79 6.23 14.09 -11.70
C LEU A 79 6.87 15.34 -11.08
N ARG A 80 7.25 16.32 -11.91
CA ARG A 80 7.84 17.58 -11.43
C ARG A 80 6.81 18.40 -10.66
N ILE A 81 7.26 19.01 -9.56
CA ILE A 81 6.45 19.94 -8.76
C ILE A 81 6.94 21.33 -9.12
N LYS A 82 6.15 22.05 -9.93
CA LYS A 82 6.45 23.41 -10.36
C LYS A 82 5.76 24.42 -9.46
N HIS A 83 6.48 25.46 -9.05
CA HIS A 83 5.87 26.61 -8.41
C HIS A 83 5.15 27.46 -9.49
N PRO A 84 3.95 28.00 -9.22
CA PRO A 84 3.19 28.76 -10.22
C PRO A 84 3.84 30.09 -10.61
N SER A 85 4.62 30.73 -9.71
CA SER A 85 5.07 32.12 -9.89
C SER A 85 6.53 32.41 -9.50
N ILE A 86 7.24 31.49 -8.84
CA ILE A 86 8.59 31.71 -8.32
C ILE A 86 9.53 30.89 -9.18
N SER A 87 10.57 31.53 -9.72
CA SER A 87 11.60 30.83 -10.50
C SER A 87 12.73 30.35 -9.57
N ASP A 88 13.29 31.25 -8.78
CA ASP A 88 14.31 30.91 -7.78
C ASP A 88 13.98 31.60 -6.46
N GLY A 89 14.21 30.91 -5.35
CA GLY A 89 13.94 31.45 -4.02
C GLY A 89 13.49 30.39 -3.03
N LYS A 90 12.56 30.75 -2.15
CA LYS A 90 12.02 29.86 -1.12
C LYS A 90 10.49 29.92 -1.10
N VAL A 91 9.88 28.80 -0.78
CA VAL A 91 8.43 28.65 -0.61
C VAL A 91 8.12 27.79 0.60
N THR A 92 7.00 28.04 1.26
CA THR A 92 6.47 27.16 2.31
C THR A 92 5.53 26.13 1.69
N VAL A 93 5.79 24.84 1.93
CA VAL A 93 4.94 23.74 1.48
C VAL A 93 4.32 22.97 2.64
N ARG A 94 3.14 22.37 2.41
CA ARG A 94 2.58 21.31 3.25
C ARG A 94 3.30 20.00 2.96
N VAL A 95 3.77 19.34 4.02
CA VAL A 95 4.44 18.04 3.99
C VAL A 95 3.67 17.09 4.89
N ILE A 96 3.39 15.89 4.40
CA ILE A 96 2.78 14.82 5.19
C ILE A 96 3.83 14.35 6.21
N GLY A 97 3.60 14.57 7.49
CA GLY A 97 4.47 14.07 8.56
C GLY A 97 4.04 12.69 9.02
N LEU A 98 4.95 11.72 8.96
CA LEU A 98 4.71 10.39 9.52
C LEU A 98 4.91 10.40 11.03
N ILE A 99 3.96 9.83 11.76
CA ILE A 99 4.08 9.58 13.20
C ILE A 99 4.48 8.11 13.39
N ARG A 100 5.63 7.88 14.03
CA ARG A 100 6.19 6.53 14.16
C ARG A 100 5.20 5.56 14.83
N GLY A 101 4.93 4.45 14.15
CA GLY A 101 4.05 3.39 14.65
C GLY A 101 2.56 3.71 14.56
N GLN A 102 2.17 4.78 13.86
CA GLN A 102 0.77 5.19 13.71
C GLN A 102 0.40 5.36 12.23
N ILE A 103 -0.87 5.13 11.92
CA ILE A 103 -1.46 5.37 10.59
C ILE A 103 -1.96 6.81 10.42
N ILE A 104 -2.10 7.54 11.54
CA ILE A 104 -2.36 8.98 11.51
C ILE A 104 -1.10 9.75 11.10
N THR A 105 -1.33 10.87 10.45
CA THR A 105 -0.28 11.78 9.95
C THR A 105 -0.49 13.18 10.50
N GLU A 106 0.54 14.00 10.44
CA GLU A 106 0.46 15.42 10.72
C GLU A 106 0.65 16.26 9.44
N GLU A 107 0.28 17.53 9.50
CA GLU A 107 0.71 18.52 8.54
C GLU A 107 1.96 19.22 9.08
N ILE A 108 3.09 19.06 8.39
CA ILE A 108 4.30 19.82 8.64
C ILE A 108 4.38 20.93 7.59
N ARG A 109 4.74 22.15 8.03
CA ARG A 109 5.03 23.26 7.12
C ARG A 109 6.53 23.41 7.00
N CYS A 110 7.04 23.28 5.78
CA CYS A 110 8.48 23.32 5.51
C CYS A 110 8.80 24.41 4.50
N GLU A 111 9.77 25.25 4.82
CA GLU A 111 10.43 26.09 3.83
C GLU A 111 11.33 25.21 2.93
N MET A 112 11.15 25.32 1.62
CA MET A 112 11.88 24.58 0.59
C MET A 112 12.38 25.54 -0.49
N ASN A 113 13.53 25.21 -1.08
CA ASN A 113 14.09 26.00 -2.17
C ASN A 113 13.31 25.73 -3.47
N VAL A 114 13.06 26.80 -4.22
CA VAL A 114 12.63 26.73 -5.61
C VAL A 114 13.87 27.00 -6.46
N ILE A 115 14.15 26.12 -7.41
CA ILE A 115 15.27 26.27 -8.34
C ILE A 115 14.74 26.02 -9.74
N ASN A 116 14.90 26.98 -10.66
CA ASN A 116 14.35 26.92 -12.03
C ASN A 116 12.83 26.62 -12.07
N GLY A 117 12.08 27.15 -11.11
CA GLY A 117 10.64 26.98 -10.97
C GLY A 117 10.20 25.63 -10.42
N GLU A 118 11.13 24.77 -9.98
CA GLU A 118 10.83 23.44 -9.47
C GLU A 118 11.20 23.32 -7.98
N VAL A 119 10.36 22.59 -7.23
CA VAL A 119 10.63 22.21 -5.84
C VAL A 119 11.00 20.74 -5.81
N ASN A 120 12.20 20.46 -5.32
CA ASN A 120 12.78 19.13 -5.27
C ASN A 120 12.73 18.55 -3.85
N PRO A 121 12.65 17.22 -3.69
CA PRO A 121 12.80 16.59 -2.38
C PRO A 121 14.15 16.95 -1.74
N ASP A 122 14.20 16.87 -0.42
CA ASP A 122 15.37 17.15 0.42
C ASP A 122 15.64 15.94 1.34
N PRO A 123 16.35 14.90 0.85
CA PRO A 123 16.61 13.69 1.60
C PRO A 123 17.45 13.89 2.87
N ASP A 124 18.23 14.97 2.94
CA ASP A 124 19.01 15.32 4.14
C ASP A 124 18.10 15.72 5.29
N ARG A 125 17.00 16.41 5.00
CA ARG A 125 15.92 16.72 5.95
C ARG A 125 14.82 15.66 6.01
N ASP A 126 15.01 14.52 5.34
CA ASP A 126 14.04 13.44 5.19
C ASP A 126 12.71 13.93 4.60
N ILE A 127 12.77 14.79 3.58
CA ILE A 127 11.60 15.26 2.83
C ILE A 127 11.64 14.60 1.47
N LEU A 128 10.78 13.60 1.28
CA LEU A 128 10.71 12.81 0.05
C LEU A 128 9.54 13.26 -0.81
N LYS A 129 9.66 13.07 -2.13
CA LYS A 129 8.53 13.30 -3.03
C LYS A 129 7.58 12.11 -2.95
N ILE A 130 6.29 12.39 -2.89
CA ILE A 130 5.23 11.38 -2.96
C ILE A 130 4.27 11.74 -4.10
N CYS A 131 3.81 10.73 -4.82
CA CYS A 131 2.81 10.91 -5.87
C CYS A 131 1.81 9.77 -5.90
N VAL A 132 0.57 10.10 -6.27
CA VAL A 132 -0.54 9.15 -6.47
C VAL A 132 -1.04 9.28 -7.90
N ILE A 133 -1.00 8.18 -8.66
CA ILE A 133 -1.35 8.14 -10.09
C ILE A 133 -2.63 7.34 -10.24
N GLU A 134 -3.64 7.97 -10.85
CA GLU A 134 -4.90 7.30 -11.14
C GLU A 134 -4.69 6.18 -12.17
N ARG A 135 -5.08 4.95 -11.81
CA ARG A 135 -4.77 3.75 -12.61
C ARG A 135 -5.97 2.92 -13.04
N HIS A 136 -7.19 3.38 -12.80
CA HIS A 136 -8.40 2.61 -13.13
C HIS A 136 -9.00 3.06 -14.46
N LYS A 137 -8.96 4.36 -14.74
CA LYS A 137 -9.66 4.99 -15.88
C LYS A 137 -8.74 5.68 -16.87
N ALA A 138 -7.42 5.59 -16.68
CA ALA A 138 -6.43 6.32 -17.45
C ALA A 138 -6.73 7.83 -17.56
N SER A 139 -7.27 8.43 -16.48
CA SER A 139 -7.72 9.83 -16.47
C SER A 139 -6.60 10.86 -16.56
N GLY A 140 -5.35 10.43 -16.35
CA GLY A 140 -4.18 11.31 -16.33
C GLY A 140 -4.03 12.12 -15.03
N ARG A 141 -4.89 11.89 -14.03
CA ARG A 141 -4.77 12.56 -12.73
C ARG A 141 -3.55 12.06 -11.95
N ILE A 142 -2.79 13.01 -11.42
CA ILE A 142 -1.59 12.76 -10.62
C ILE A 142 -1.59 13.75 -9.45
N GLY A 143 -1.75 13.24 -8.24
CA GLY A 143 -1.49 14.01 -7.04
C GLY A 143 0.00 13.98 -6.72
N LYS A 144 0.54 15.13 -6.32
CA LYS A 144 1.96 15.30 -5.99
C LYS A 144 2.10 16.07 -4.68
N GLY A 145 3.07 15.68 -3.88
CA GLY A 145 3.40 16.38 -2.64
C GLY A 145 4.70 15.86 -2.04
N PHE A 146 4.88 16.14 -0.76
CA PHE A 146 6.03 15.70 0.01
C PHE A 146 5.61 14.95 1.26
N VAL A 147 6.45 14.02 1.70
CA VAL A 147 6.30 13.25 2.94
C VAL A 147 7.60 13.24 3.71
N LYS A 148 7.50 13.28 5.05
CA LYS A 148 8.64 13.22 5.96
C LYS A 148 8.51 12.06 6.94
N GLY A 149 9.59 11.31 7.13
CA GLY A 149 9.70 10.24 8.13
C GLY A 149 10.13 8.88 7.58
N PHE A 150 10.25 8.72 6.26
CA PHE A 150 10.64 7.45 5.64
C PHE A 150 12.12 7.14 5.78
N GLY A 151 12.98 8.16 5.79
CA GLY A 151 14.43 8.07 5.98
C GLY A 151 15.24 7.78 4.70
N PHE A 152 14.63 7.77 3.52
CA PHE A 152 15.33 7.37 2.30
C PHE A 152 16.47 8.36 1.96
N LYS A 153 17.62 7.81 1.60
CA LYS A 153 18.80 8.53 1.09
C LYS A 153 19.01 8.29 -0.40
N SER A 154 18.45 7.23 -0.94
CA SER A 154 18.46 6.92 -2.37
C SER A 154 17.17 6.20 -2.77
N GLY A 155 16.92 6.10 -4.07
CA GLY A 155 15.86 5.24 -4.59
C GLY A 155 14.42 5.72 -4.36
N ALA A 156 13.50 4.80 -4.65
CA ALA A 156 12.06 4.98 -4.52
C ALA A 156 11.38 3.63 -4.27
N ILE A 157 10.19 3.67 -3.65
CA ILE A 157 9.26 2.55 -3.57
C ILE A 157 7.94 2.91 -4.24
N ALA A 158 7.25 1.93 -4.80
CA ALA A 158 5.91 2.12 -5.37
C ALA A 158 5.00 0.90 -5.13
N SER A 159 3.70 1.16 -4.97
CA SER A 159 2.69 0.17 -4.65
C SER A 159 1.39 0.43 -5.43
N THR A 160 0.68 -0.64 -5.81
CA THR A 160 -0.74 -0.58 -6.20
C THR A 160 -1.71 -0.89 -5.05
N VAL A 161 -1.19 -1.36 -3.92
CA VAL A 161 -1.94 -1.49 -2.66
C VAL A 161 -1.83 -0.16 -1.92
N ALA A 162 -2.83 0.70 -2.14
CA ALA A 162 -2.92 2.04 -1.57
C ALA A 162 -4.35 2.28 -1.06
N HIS A 163 -4.58 2.09 0.23
CA HIS A 163 -5.92 2.12 0.81
C HIS A 163 -6.61 3.46 0.57
N ASP A 164 -7.90 3.53 0.20
CA ASP A 164 -8.79 2.45 -0.28
C ASP A 164 -9.15 2.62 -1.76
N SER A 165 -8.65 3.68 -2.42
CA SER A 165 -8.83 3.85 -3.86
C SER A 165 -7.94 2.93 -4.68
N HIS A 166 -6.87 2.40 -4.07
CA HIS A 166 -5.89 1.52 -4.69
C HIS A 166 -5.34 2.06 -6.01
N ASN A 167 -5.10 3.37 -6.06
CA ASN A 167 -4.30 4.00 -7.10
C ASN A 167 -2.82 3.62 -6.94
N ILE A 168 -1.98 3.91 -7.93
CA ILE A 168 -0.53 3.75 -7.74
C ILE A 168 -0.08 4.83 -6.77
N ILE A 169 0.67 4.46 -5.75
CA ILE A 169 1.35 5.40 -4.85
C ILE A 169 2.84 5.13 -4.88
N ALA A 170 3.65 6.18 -4.96
CA ALA A 170 5.11 6.07 -4.97
C ALA A 170 5.75 7.16 -4.12
N VAL A 171 6.85 6.83 -3.46
CA VAL A 171 7.67 7.77 -2.68
C VAL A 171 9.14 7.57 -3.01
N GLY A 172 9.91 8.65 -3.15
CA GLY A 172 11.33 8.56 -3.47
C GLY A 172 12.09 9.87 -3.38
N VAL A 173 13.40 9.76 -3.55
CA VAL A 173 14.33 10.90 -3.46
C VAL A 173 14.49 11.65 -4.79
N ASN A 174 14.03 11.08 -5.91
CA ASN A 174 14.16 11.69 -7.24
C ASN A 174 13.08 11.17 -8.21
N ASP A 175 12.80 11.94 -9.26
CA ASP A 175 11.76 11.61 -10.23
C ASP A 175 12.08 10.40 -11.09
N HIS A 176 13.37 10.11 -11.33
CA HIS A 176 13.79 9.01 -12.19
C HIS A 176 13.45 7.64 -11.57
N ASP A 177 13.78 7.45 -10.30
CA ASP A 177 13.50 6.20 -9.58
C ASP A 177 12.02 6.02 -9.33
N ILE A 178 11.31 7.11 -8.99
CA ILE A 178 9.84 7.11 -8.86
C ILE A 178 9.20 6.68 -10.18
N TYR A 179 9.61 7.29 -11.29
CA TYR A 179 9.09 6.97 -12.62
C TYR A 179 9.36 5.52 -13.01
N ARG A 180 10.58 5.02 -12.79
CA ARG A 180 10.94 3.63 -13.08
C ARG A 180 10.10 2.65 -12.26
N ALA A 181 9.85 2.95 -10.99
CA ALA A 181 9.02 2.13 -10.10
C ALA A 181 7.57 2.07 -10.59
N ILE A 182 6.99 3.22 -10.98
CA ILE A 182 5.63 3.31 -11.52
C ILE A 182 5.48 2.53 -12.83
N LEU A 183 6.43 2.66 -13.75
CA LEU A 183 6.42 1.90 -15.00
C LEU A 183 6.52 0.40 -14.73
N ARG A 184 7.37 0.00 -13.77
CA ARG A 184 7.52 -1.42 -13.43
C ARG A 184 6.23 -2.02 -12.91
N LEU A 185 5.46 -1.29 -12.09
CA LEU A 185 4.13 -1.72 -11.65
C LEU A 185 3.19 -2.01 -12.81
N ARG A 186 3.26 -1.26 -13.92
CA ARG A 186 2.49 -1.58 -15.13
C ARG A 186 2.98 -2.89 -15.76
N GLU A 187 4.29 -3.04 -15.92
CA GLU A 187 4.91 -4.23 -16.53
C GLU A 187 4.55 -5.53 -15.80
N ILE A 188 4.46 -5.47 -14.45
CA ILE A 188 4.16 -6.64 -13.61
C ILE A 188 2.67 -6.76 -13.24
N ASN A 189 1.79 -5.93 -13.81
CA ASN A 189 0.35 -5.88 -13.53
C ASN A 189 -0.03 -5.57 -12.07
N GLY A 190 0.80 -4.78 -11.39
CA GLY A 190 0.60 -4.32 -10.02
C GLY A 190 1.39 -5.11 -9.00
N GLY A 191 1.45 -4.59 -7.78
CA GLY A 191 2.20 -5.15 -6.68
C GLY A 191 3.06 -4.11 -5.97
N PHE A 192 4.27 -4.54 -5.60
CA PHE A 192 5.27 -3.72 -4.92
C PHE A 192 6.57 -3.68 -5.73
N VAL A 193 7.20 -2.52 -5.78
CA VAL A 193 8.48 -2.34 -6.47
C VAL A 193 9.38 -1.44 -5.62
N ILE A 194 10.66 -1.80 -5.53
CA ILE A 194 11.73 -0.94 -5.00
C ILE A 194 12.75 -0.68 -6.11
N VAL A 195 13.13 0.58 -6.28
CA VAL A 195 14.13 1.03 -7.26
C VAL A 195 15.25 1.78 -6.57
N ASN A 196 16.49 1.58 -7.03
CA ASN A 196 17.64 2.39 -6.62
C ASN A 196 18.55 2.66 -7.82
N GLY A 197 18.79 3.93 -8.15
CA GLY A 197 19.68 4.30 -9.26
C GLY A 197 19.23 3.72 -10.61
N GLY A 198 17.92 3.74 -10.88
CA GLY A 198 17.29 3.22 -12.08
C GLY A 198 17.15 1.69 -12.15
N LYS A 199 17.67 0.95 -11.17
CA LYS A 199 17.61 -0.52 -11.13
C LYS A 199 16.49 -0.98 -10.21
N ILE A 200 15.72 -1.98 -10.63
CA ILE A 200 14.80 -2.69 -9.75
C ILE A 200 15.64 -3.52 -8.78
N ILE A 201 15.54 -3.25 -7.48
CA ILE A 201 16.26 -4.02 -6.46
C ILE A 201 15.41 -5.10 -5.82
N GLU A 202 14.08 -4.93 -5.81
CA GLU A 202 13.12 -5.92 -5.31
C GLU A 202 11.73 -5.67 -5.91
N GLU A 203 10.97 -6.74 -6.13
CA GLU A 203 9.59 -6.68 -6.63
C GLU A 203 8.72 -7.90 -6.24
N LEU A 204 7.43 -7.64 -6.04
CA LEU A 204 6.40 -8.66 -5.79
C LEU A 204 5.21 -8.36 -6.71
N PRO A 205 5.06 -9.09 -7.81
CA PRO A 205 3.89 -8.99 -8.68
C PRO A 205 2.62 -9.42 -7.94
N LEU A 206 1.57 -8.59 -8.01
CA LEU A 206 0.23 -8.86 -7.51
C LEU A 206 -0.80 -8.70 -8.66
N PRO A 207 -0.74 -9.57 -9.69
CA PRO A 207 -1.45 -9.36 -10.95
C PRO A 207 -2.99 -9.37 -10.84
N ILE A 208 -3.54 -9.92 -9.75
CA ILE A 208 -4.98 -9.98 -9.52
C ILE A 208 -5.39 -8.66 -8.86
N ALA A 209 -6.05 -7.80 -9.64
CA ALA A 209 -6.48 -6.45 -9.31
C ALA A 209 -5.34 -5.49 -8.90
N GLY A 210 -4.07 -5.88 -9.01
CA GLY A 210 -2.95 -5.15 -8.40
C GLY A 210 -2.90 -5.32 -6.88
N LEU A 211 -3.55 -6.35 -6.33
CA LEU A 211 -3.76 -6.53 -4.88
C LEU A 211 -3.40 -7.93 -4.39
N MET A 212 -3.56 -8.96 -5.23
CA MET A 212 -3.32 -10.35 -4.86
C MET A 212 -2.48 -11.06 -5.92
N ALA A 213 -1.83 -12.14 -5.51
CA ALA A 213 -1.11 -13.05 -6.40
C ALA A 213 -1.59 -14.49 -6.19
N ALA A 214 -1.45 -15.29 -7.24
CA ALA A 214 -1.66 -16.73 -7.22
C ALA A 214 -0.36 -17.44 -6.80
N LEU A 215 0.17 -17.05 -5.64
CA LEU A 215 1.38 -17.60 -5.03
C LEU A 215 1.01 -18.27 -3.71
N GLU A 216 1.80 -19.24 -3.29
CA GLU A 216 1.60 -19.88 -2.00
C GLU A 216 1.86 -18.90 -0.85
N ALA A 217 1.21 -19.12 0.28
CA ALA A 217 1.32 -18.22 1.44
C ALA A 217 2.77 -18.09 1.94
N ASP A 218 3.53 -19.18 1.92
CA ASP A 218 4.94 -19.20 2.32
C ASP A 218 5.80 -18.36 1.36
N GLU A 219 5.56 -18.45 0.05
CA GLU A 219 6.28 -17.64 -0.96
C GLU A 219 5.99 -16.14 -0.79
N ILE A 220 4.73 -15.77 -0.51
CA ILE A 220 4.35 -14.38 -0.21
C ILE A 220 5.01 -13.92 1.09
N SER A 221 5.06 -14.76 2.11
CA SER A 221 5.70 -14.43 3.39
C SER A 221 7.20 -14.16 3.23
N GLU A 222 7.91 -15.06 2.52
CA GLU A 222 9.33 -14.90 2.23
C GLU A 222 9.62 -13.62 1.45
N LYS A 223 8.84 -13.36 0.39
CA LYS A 223 8.97 -12.10 -0.38
C LYS A 223 8.69 -10.88 0.50
N THR A 224 7.65 -10.90 1.32
CA THR A 224 7.32 -9.75 2.17
C THR A 224 8.45 -9.40 3.14
N ASN A 225 9.16 -10.41 3.68
CA ASN A 225 10.33 -10.20 4.53
C ASN A 225 11.53 -9.60 3.76
N SER A 226 11.74 -9.95 2.50
CA SER A 226 12.83 -9.39 1.69
C SER A 226 12.64 -7.90 1.41
N PHE A 227 11.39 -7.44 1.29
CA PHE A 227 11.06 -6.03 1.07
C PHE A 227 11.45 -5.11 2.23
N GLU A 228 11.30 -5.55 3.48
CA GLU A 228 11.78 -4.76 4.63
C GLU A 228 13.30 -4.58 4.56
N THR A 229 14.02 -5.65 4.23
CA THR A 229 15.48 -5.64 4.08
C THR A 229 15.92 -4.74 2.92
N ALA A 230 15.25 -4.84 1.77
CA ALA A 230 15.55 -4.01 0.60
C ALA A 230 15.25 -2.52 0.83
N ALA A 231 14.14 -2.19 1.52
CA ALA A 231 13.84 -0.81 1.88
C ALA A 231 14.85 -0.23 2.87
N ALA A 232 15.37 -1.03 3.81
CA ALA A 232 16.42 -0.62 4.72
C ALA A 232 17.71 -0.21 3.99
N GLN A 233 18.03 -0.83 2.85
CA GLN A 233 19.17 -0.44 2.00
C GLN A 233 19.02 0.97 1.41
N LEU A 234 17.79 1.48 1.28
CA LEU A 234 17.53 2.87 0.88
C LEU A 234 17.73 3.86 2.04
N GLY A 235 17.95 3.40 3.28
CA GLY A 235 17.98 4.21 4.50
C GLY A 235 16.68 4.18 5.31
N CYS A 236 15.72 3.33 4.94
CA CYS A 236 14.44 3.27 5.64
C CYS A 236 14.55 2.68 7.06
N GLY A 237 14.11 3.43 8.06
CA GLY A 237 14.03 2.96 9.45
C GLY A 237 12.65 2.44 9.88
N ILE A 238 11.67 2.44 8.96
CA ILE A 238 10.28 2.06 9.22
C ILE A 238 10.12 0.55 9.04
N LYS A 239 9.44 -0.11 9.99
CA LYS A 239 8.94 -1.48 9.81
C LYS A 239 7.74 -1.48 8.88
N ASN A 240 7.66 -2.44 7.95
CA ASN A 240 6.59 -2.53 6.94
C ASN A 240 6.33 -1.20 6.19
N PRO A 241 7.31 -0.63 5.47
CA PRO A 241 7.18 0.67 4.82
C PRO A 241 6.04 0.72 3.79
N PHE A 242 5.70 -0.41 3.16
CA PHE A 242 4.57 -0.51 2.23
C PHE A 242 3.21 -0.40 2.93
N ILE A 243 3.08 -0.90 4.17
CA ILE A 243 1.86 -0.69 4.97
C ILE A 243 1.72 0.80 5.26
N VAL A 244 2.80 1.46 5.73
CA VAL A 244 2.75 2.91 6.00
C VAL A 244 2.40 3.70 4.74
N LEU A 245 3.05 3.40 3.61
CA LEU A 245 2.77 4.01 2.31
C LEU A 245 1.28 3.85 1.94
N SER A 246 0.72 2.65 2.11
CA SER A 246 -0.66 2.35 1.71
C SER A 246 -1.70 3.23 2.43
N PHE A 247 -1.43 3.65 3.68
CA PHE A 247 -2.32 4.52 4.47
C PHE A 247 -2.14 6.01 4.19
N LEU A 248 -1.14 6.43 3.40
CA LEU A 248 -0.98 7.83 3.03
C LEU A 248 -2.00 8.29 2.00
N SER A 249 -2.62 7.33 1.29
CA SER A 249 -3.70 7.59 0.34
C SER A 249 -5.10 7.37 0.87
N LEU A 250 -5.28 7.17 2.18
CA LEU A 250 -6.58 6.93 2.78
C LEU A 250 -7.12 8.24 3.38
N PRO A 251 -7.95 9.02 2.64
CA PRO A 251 -8.33 10.39 3.01
C PRO A 251 -9.38 10.47 4.15
N VAL A 252 -9.64 9.36 4.84
CA VAL A 252 -10.56 9.29 5.99
C VAL A 252 -9.83 9.14 7.32
N ILE A 253 -8.49 9.10 7.30
CA ILE A 253 -7.66 9.05 8.50
C ILE A 253 -6.92 10.39 8.63
N PRO A 254 -7.00 11.09 9.77
CA PRO A 254 -6.35 12.37 9.95
C PRO A 254 -4.82 12.28 9.94
N LYS A 255 -4.10 13.37 9.65
CA LYS A 255 -4.58 14.70 9.27
C LYS A 255 -4.38 14.99 7.78
N LEU A 256 -3.12 15.00 7.31
CA LEU A 256 -2.80 15.31 5.92
C LEU A 256 -2.52 14.03 5.13
N LYS A 257 -3.23 13.83 4.02
CA LYS A 257 -3.13 12.66 3.13
C LYS A 257 -2.91 13.11 1.69
N ILE A 258 -2.74 12.16 0.77
CA ILE A 258 -2.59 12.44 -0.66
C ILE A 258 -3.42 11.49 -1.51
N THR A 259 -4.15 11.99 -2.49
CA THR A 259 -4.88 11.19 -3.48
C THR A 259 -4.44 11.58 -4.88
N ASP A 260 -5.02 11.00 -5.93
CA ASP A 260 -4.79 11.43 -7.32
C ASP A 260 -5.27 12.86 -7.59
N PHE A 261 -6.04 13.47 -6.68
CA PHE A 261 -6.45 14.87 -6.72
C PHE A 261 -5.46 15.84 -6.06
N GLY A 262 -4.42 15.33 -5.38
CA GLY A 262 -3.47 16.14 -4.61
C GLY A 262 -3.57 15.90 -3.10
N LEU A 263 -3.12 16.87 -2.31
CA LEU A 263 -3.17 16.77 -0.84
C LEU A 263 -4.60 16.93 -0.32
N ILE A 264 -4.95 16.11 0.67
CA ILE A 264 -6.26 16.14 1.33
C ILE A 264 -6.07 16.45 2.81
N ASP A 265 -6.77 17.47 3.31
CA ASP A 265 -7.02 17.62 4.74
C ASP A 265 -8.19 16.68 5.10
N ALA A 266 -7.88 15.56 5.75
CA ALA A 266 -8.85 14.51 6.06
C ALA A 266 -9.80 14.90 7.20
N GLU A 267 -9.49 15.94 7.99
CA GLU A 267 -10.42 16.45 9.01
C GLU A 267 -11.51 17.31 8.37
N LYS A 268 -11.14 18.07 7.33
CA LYS A 268 -12.07 18.94 6.58
C LYS A 268 -12.66 18.29 5.34
N LEU A 269 -12.10 17.15 4.90
CA LEU A 269 -12.45 16.43 3.68
C LEU A 269 -12.31 17.31 2.42
N GLU A 270 -11.27 18.13 2.36
CA GLU A 270 -11.02 19.06 1.26
C GLU A 270 -9.66 18.84 0.60
N VAL A 271 -9.58 19.11 -0.70
CA VAL A 271 -8.29 19.22 -1.40
C VAL A 271 -7.63 20.52 -0.97
N VAL A 272 -6.40 20.44 -0.47
CA VAL A 272 -5.62 21.60 -0.04
C VAL A 272 -4.43 21.84 -0.97
N SER A 273 -4.05 23.10 -1.13
CA SER A 273 -2.86 23.48 -1.90
C SER A 273 -1.58 22.94 -1.25
N LEU A 274 -0.64 22.49 -2.09
CA LEU A 274 0.72 22.15 -1.68
C LEU A 274 1.48 23.37 -1.16
N PHE A 275 1.35 24.51 -1.86
CA PHE A 275 2.00 25.77 -1.51
C PHE A 275 1.11 26.55 -0.55
N ILE A 276 1.72 27.08 0.51
CA ILE A 276 1.07 27.95 1.49
C ILE A 276 1.52 29.37 1.16
N ASP A 277 0.62 30.14 0.56
CA ASP A 277 0.79 31.58 0.35
C ASP A 277 0.51 32.35 1.65
#